data_AF-A0A3R7QYI5-F1
#
_entry.id   AF-A0A3R7QYI5-F1
#
_cell.length_a   1.000
_cell.length_b   1.000
_cell.length_c   1.000
_cell.angle_alpha   90.00
_cell.angle_beta   90.00
_cell.angle_gamma   90.00
#
_symmetry.space_group_name_H-M   'P 1'
#
loop_
_entity.id
_entity.type
_entity.pdbx_description
1 polymer ?
#
loop_
_entity_poly.entity_id
_entity_poly.type
_entity_poly.pdbx_seq_one_letter_code
_entity_poly.pdbx_strand_id
1 'polypeptide(L)'
;MEGYQVSNQCQSVVKDRCLIPTKDAPELAYIRESTSEQYVPDVYFKEKDQYNNEVVRLGRPLPVEYLLLDCPVSTPNEPLYSFAVNASNFPVANRLVEGHLQDFNTLASYLQKFSDEQFLEAVSDFHVLIFIATMDMLPLREYIGPLLEAVKKRDRAQALEWKQSEHWATVEQLVMASGGGAAVLGAGGEAAAAGSSAQSSSSSTSWTCQHCTFINQTASENCEMCHLPR
;
A
#
# COMPACT_ATOMS: atom_id res chain seq x y z
N MET A 1 -13.92 9.88 -1.49
CA MET A 1 -12.62 9.79 -2.19
C MET A 1 -12.56 10.99 -3.12
N GLU A 2 -11.45 11.71 -3.11
CA GLU A 2 -11.21 12.86 -3.99
C GLU A 2 -9.93 12.55 -4.77
N GLY A 3 -9.94 12.79 -6.08
CA GLY A 3 -8.79 12.56 -6.95
C GLY A 3 -8.23 13.91 -7.40
N TYR A 4 -6.92 14.07 -7.31
CA TYR A 4 -6.24 15.27 -7.78
C TYR A 4 -5.03 14.90 -8.63
N GLN A 5 -4.74 15.73 -9.62
CA GLN A 5 -3.48 15.70 -10.36
C GLN A 5 -2.85 17.09 -10.36
N VAL A 6 -1.52 17.15 -10.38
CA VAL A 6 -0.81 18.42 -10.56
C VAL A 6 -0.75 18.82 -12.03
N SER A 7 -0.79 20.12 -12.30
CA SER A 7 -0.62 20.65 -13.65
C SER A 7 0.81 20.43 -14.18
N ASN A 8 0.97 20.34 -15.49
CA ASN A 8 2.30 20.25 -16.13
C ASN A 8 3.20 21.45 -15.76
N GLN A 9 2.58 22.61 -15.52
CA GLN A 9 3.27 23.80 -15.05
C GLN A 9 3.82 23.57 -13.63
N CYS A 10 3.00 23.08 -12.70
CA CYS A 10 3.43 22.71 -11.35
C CYS A 10 4.60 21.71 -11.39
N GLN A 11 4.48 20.65 -12.20
CA GLN A 11 5.53 19.66 -12.37
C GLN A 11 6.86 20.28 -12.79
N SER A 12 6.83 21.25 -13.71
CA SER A 12 8.03 21.91 -14.22
C SER A 12 8.68 22.80 -13.16
N VAL A 13 7.88 23.60 -12.46
CA VAL A 13 8.35 24.51 -11.39
C VAL A 13 8.91 23.71 -10.19
N VAL A 14 8.33 22.55 -9.86
CA VAL A 14 8.85 21.66 -8.81
C VAL A 14 10.14 20.96 -9.27
N LYS A 15 10.17 20.44 -10.50
CA LYS A 15 11.35 19.78 -11.08
C LYS A 15 12.57 20.71 -11.05
N ASP A 16 12.36 21.96 -11.40
CA ASP A 16 13.42 22.97 -11.42
C ASP A 16 13.64 23.62 -10.04
N ARG A 17 13.02 23.09 -8.96
CA ARG A 17 13.16 23.57 -7.58
C ARG A 17 12.83 25.05 -7.39
N CYS A 18 11.87 25.57 -8.16
CA CYS A 18 11.44 26.98 -8.11
C CYS A 18 10.29 27.19 -7.10
N LEU A 19 9.56 26.15 -6.71
CA LEU A 19 8.44 26.21 -5.77
C LEU A 19 8.86 25.74 -4.37
N ILE A 20 8.39 26.42 -3.33
CA ILE A 20 8.49 25.97 -1.94
C ILE A 20 7.13 26.06 -1.23
N PRO A 21 6.84 25.16 -0.27
CA PRO A 21 5.68 25.30 0.59
C PRO A 21 5.86 26.49 1.54
N THR A 22 4.75 27.11 1.95
CA THR A 22 4.79 28.09 3.04
C THR A 22 4.59 27.39 4.39
N LYS A 23 5.00 28.05 5.48
CA LYS A 23 4.96 27.46 6.82
C LYS A 23 3.56 27.51 7.45
N ASP A 24 2.91 28.68 7.35
CA ASP A 24 1.71 28.99 8.13
C ASP A 24 0.43 29.02 7.26
N ALA A 25 0.55 28.81 5.94
CA ALA A 25 -0.55 28.88 4.97
C ALA A 25 -0.48 27.71 3.95
N PRO A 26 -0.96 26.50 4.29
CA PRO A 26 -0.85 25.33 3.42
C PRO A 26 -1.54 25.49 2.06
N GLU A 27 -2.50 26.42 1.94
CA GLU A 27 -3.17 26.81 0.70
C GLU A 27 -2.32 27.67 -0.23
N LEU A 28 -1.15 28.13 0.23
CA LEU A 28 -0.21 28.95 -0.54
C LEU A 28 1.13 28.24 -0.71
N ALA A 29 1.69 28.42 -1.90
CA ALA A 29 3.07 28.12 -2.22
C ALA A 29 3.82 29.43 -2.54
N TYR A 30 5.14 29.37 -2.53
CA TYR A 30 5.98 30.53 -2.80
C TYR A 30 6.99 30.23 -3.89
N ILE A 31 7.05 31.08 -4.90
CA ILE A 31 8.05 30.99 -5.97
C ILE A 31 9.35 31.64 -5.48
N ARG A 32 10.44 30.88 -5.48
CA ARG A 32 11.76 31.37 -5.06
C ARG A 32 12.19 32.62 -5.82
N GLU A 33 13.02 33.42 -5.19
CA GLU A 33 13.74 34.49 -5.87
C GLU A 33 14.97 33.92 -6.56
N SER A 34 15.40 34.57 -7.65
CA SER A 34 16.64 34.22 -8.33
C SER A 34 17.85 34.46 -7.40
N THR A 35 18.79 33.53 -7.38
CA THR A 35 20.08 33.67 -6.69
C THR A 35 21.23 33.59 -7.70
N SER A 36 22.46 33.80 -7.25
CA SER A 36 23.66 33.62 -8.09
C SER A 36 23.86 32.17 -8.54
N GLU A 37 23.29 31.21 -7.82
CA GLU A 37 23.44 29.77 -8.08
C GLU A 37 22.30 29.23 -8.96
N GLN A 38 21.13 29.87 -8.91
CA GLN A 38 19.93 29.39 -9.58
C GLN A 38 19.08 30.55 -10.09
N TYR A 39 18.87 30.56 -11.41
CA TYR A 39 17.89 31.45 -12.04
C TYR A 39 16.47 30.92 -11.81
N VAL A 40 15.60 31.76 -11.26
CA VAL A 40 14.16 31.48 -11.07
C VAL A 40 13.37 32.58 -11.78
N PRO A 41 12.60 32.27 -12.84
CA PRO A 41 11.84 33.27 -13.55
C PRO A 41 10.70 33.82 -12.68
N ASP A 42 10.23 35.02 -13.01
CA ASP A 42 9.01 35.55 -12.42
C ASP A 42 7.80 34.78 -12.95
N VAL A 43 7.08 34.14 -12.04
CA VAL A 43 5.88 33.36 -12.32
C VAL A 43 4.68 34.19 -11.93
N TYR A 44 3.75 34.34 -12.86
CA TYR A 44 2.51 35.08 -12.66
C TYR A 44 1.30 34.15 -12.77
N PHE A 45 0.25 34.48 -12.05
CA PHE A 45 -1.06 33.82 -12.16
C PHE A 45 -2.15 34.87 -12.42
N LYS A 46 -3.28 34.41 -12.95
CA LYS A 46 -4.44 35.26 -13.22
C LYS A 46 -5.53 34.98 -12.20
N GLU A 47 -6.06 36.03 -11.61
CA GLU A 47 -7.16 36.01 -10.64
C GLU A 47 -8.29 36.89 -11.17
N LYS A 48 -9.54 36.58 -10.80
CA LYS A 48 -10.67 37.48 -11.03
C LYS A 48 -10.91 38.34 -9.80
N ASP A 49 -10.95 39.65 -10.00
CA ASP A 49 -11.28 40.58 -8.92
C ASP A 49 -12.79 40.59 -8.59
N GLN A 50 -13.18 41.39 -7.60
CA GLN A 50 -14.58 41.58 -7.19
C GLN A 50 -15.50 42.14 -8.29
N TYR A 51 -14.93 42.68 -9.36
CA TYR A 51 -15.64 43.21 -10.52
C TYR A 51 -15.56 42.27 -11.74
N ASN A 52 -15.06 41.03 -11.54
CA ASN A 52 -14.89 39.99 -12.56
C ASN A 52 -13.90 40.38 -13.68
N ASN A 53 -12.96 41.30 -13.40
CA ASN A 53 -11.84 41.60 -14.30
C ASN A 53 -10.68 40.61 -14.04
N GLU A 54 -9.98 40.21 -15.10
CA GLU A 54 -8.75 39.42 -14.97
C GLU A 54 -7.57 40.29 -14.54
N VAL A 55 -7.01 40.00 -13.37
CA VAL A 55 -5.81 40.66 -12.83
C VAL A 55 -4.66 39.67 -12.79
N VAL A 56 -3.50 40.09 -13.29
CA VAL A 56 -2.27 39.31 -13.23
C VAL A 56 -1.55 39.63 -11.91
N ARG A 57 -1.24 38.60 -11.11
CA ARG A 57 -0.52 38.72 -9.84
C ARG A 57 0.77 37.91 -9.87
N LEU A 58 1.79 38.38 -9.14
CA LEU A 58 3.05 37.66 -8.95
C LEU A 58 2.84 36.48 -8.00
N GLY A 59 3.40 35.31 -8.33
CA GLY A 59 3.31 34.05 -7.57
C GLY A 59 4.14 34.02 -6.28
N ARG A 60 4.19 35.12 -5.54
CA ARG A 60 4.92 35.30 -4.28
C ARG A 60 4.04 36.03 -3.26
N PRO A 61 2.96 35.40 -2.74
CA PRO A 61 2.62 33.97 -2.79
C PRO A 61 1.73 33.56 -3.98
N LEU A 62 1.70 32.26 -4.26
CA LEU A 62 0.91 31.60 -5.31
C LEU A 62 -0.10 30.63 -4.66
N PRO A 63 -1.42 30.78 -4.88
CA PRO A 63 -2.38 29.81 -4.36
C PRO A 63 -2.23 28.44 -5.03
N VAL A 64 -2.20 27.37 -4.24
CA VAL A 64 -1.94 26.00 -4.74
C VAL A 64 -3.07 25.45 -5.61
N GLU A 65 -4.28 25.98 -5.49
CA GLU A 65 -5.43 25.58 -6.31
C GLU A 65 -5.18 25.76 -7.82
N TYR A 66 -4.40 26.78 -8.22
CA TYR A 66 -4.03 27.02 -9.63
C TYR A 66 -3.08 25.95 -10.18
N LEU A 67 -2.48 25.15 -9.29
CA LEU A 67 -1.53 24.08 -9.63
C LEU A 67 -2.18 22.70 -9.64
N LEU A 68 -3.45 22.59 -9.22
CA LEU A 68 -4.18 21.33 -9.08
C LEU A 68 -5.28 21.21 -10.13
N LEU A 69 -5.60 19.97 -10.46
CA LEU A 69 -6.67 19.57 -11.35
C LEU A 69 -7.52 18.53 -10.63
N ASP A 70 -8.83 18.71 -10.65
CA ASP A 70 -9.77 17.72 -10.12
C ASP A 70 -9.87 16.53 -11.08
N CYS A 71 -9.70 15.33 -10.54
CA CYS A 71 -9.87 14.07 -11.26
C CYS A 71 -11.14 13.37 -10.77
N PRO A 72 -12.08 13.01 -11.68
CA PRO A 72 -13.24 12.24 -11.27
C PRO A 72 -12.81 10.88 -10.75
N VAL A 73 -13.32 10.49 -9.60
CA VAL A 73 -13.08 9.19 -8.98
C VAL A 73 -14.40 8.46 -8.82
N SER A 74 -14.40 7.19 -9.16
CA SER A 74 -15.56 6.32 -9.01
C SER A 74 -15.13 4.87 -8.84
N THR A 75 -16.04 4.05 -8.35
CA THR A 75 -15.95 2.60 -8.37
C THR A 75 -16.90 2.08 -9.45
N PRO A 76 -16.53 1.00 -10.17
CA PRO A 76 -17.44 0.40 -11.16
C PRO A 76 -18.69 -0.16 -10.47
N ASN A 77 -19.86 -0.06 -11.13
CA ASN A 77 -21.12 -0.59 -10.59
C ASN A 77 -21.06 -2.11 -10.38
N GLU A 78 -20.44 -2.81 -11.33
CA GLU A 78 -20.11 -4.23 -11.19
C GLU A 78 -18.59 -4.34 -10.95
N PRO A 79 -18.17 -4.80 -9.76
CA PRO A 79 -16.75 -4.80 -9.41
C PRO A 79 -15.96 -5.81 -10.25
N LEU A 80 -14.98 -5.31 -10.98
CA LEU A 80 -14.03 -6.12 -11.75
C LEU A 80 -12.70 -6.18 -11.01
N TYR A 81 -12.41 -7.32 -10.36
CA TYR A 81 -11.19 -7.50 -9.59
C TYR A 81 -10.09 -8.15 -10.44
N SER A 82 -8.89 -7.57 -10.48
CA SER A 82 -7.74 -8.28 -11.06
C SER A 82 -7.18 -9.35 -10.13
N PHE A 83 -7.20 -9.09 -8.82
CA PHE A 83 -6.75 -9.99 -7.75
C PHE A 83 -7.96 -10.61 -7.04
N ALA A 84 -7.82 -11.86 -6.57
CA ALA A 84 -8.92 -12.56 -5.92
C ALA A 84 -9.24 -11.93 -4.55
N VAL A 85 -10.53 -11.71 -4.28
CA VAL A 85 -10.99 -11.35 -2.93
C VAL A 85 -11.22 -12.66 -2.17
N ASN A 86 -10.22 -13.11 -1.43
CA ASN A 86 -10.30 -14.32 -0.62
C ASN A 86 -10.80 -14.00 0.80
N ALA A 87 -11.40 -14.98 1.47
CA ALA A 87 -11.79 -14.82 2.88
C ALA A 87 -10.58 -14.70 3.83
N SER A 88 -9.42 -15.21 3.41
CA SER A 88 -8.15 -15.08 4.11
C SER A 88 -7.15 -14.31 3.25
N ASN A 89 -6.85 -13.08 3.65
CA ASN A 89 -5.88 -12.23 2.96
C ASN A 89 -4.48 -12.44 3.52
N PHE A 90 -3.46 -12.26 2.68
CA PHE A 90 -2.09 -12.18 3.15
C PHE A 90 -1.86 -10.80 3.82
N PRO A 91 -1.03 -10.69 4.87
CA PRO A 91 -0.79 -9.40 5.51
C PRO A 91 -0.23 -8.39 4.53
N VAL A 92 -0.71 -7.15 4.59
CA VAL A 92 -0.26 -6.05 3.75
C VAL A 92 1.14 -5.59 4.18
N ALA A 93 2.01 -5.29 3.21
CA ALA A 93 3.38 -4.84 3.44
C ALA A 93 3.44 -3.49 4.21
N ASN A 94 4.56 -3.25 4.89
CA ASN A 94 4.86 -2.00 5.62
C ASN A 94 3.88 -1.65 6.76
N ARG A 95 3.26 -2.65 7.39
CA ARG A 95 2.32 -2.49 8.52
C ARG A 95 2.77 -3.20 9.81
N LEU A 96 4.09 -3.23 10.06
CA LEU A 96 4.67 -3.91 11.22
C LEU A 96 4.12 -3.39 12.56
N VAL A 97 3.88 -2.08 12.66
CA VAL A 97 3.31 -1.43 13.87
C VAL A 97 1.90 -1.96 14.20
N GLU A 98 1.18 -2.42 13.19
CA GLU A 98 -0.18 -2.98 13.31
C GLU A 98 -0.15 -4.51 13.49
N GLY A 99 1.04 -5.10 13.65
CA GLY A 99 1.23 -6.54 13.80
C GLY A 99 1.17 -7.33 12.48
N HIS A 100 1.10 -6.66 11.33
CA HIS A 100 1.16 -7.32 10.03
C HIS A 100 2.61 -7.64 9.70
N LEU A 101 3.00 -8.88 9.99
CA LEU A 101 4.34 -9.39 9.75
C LEU A 101 4.33 -10.24 8.47
N GLN A 102 5.19 -9.87 7.51
CA GLN A 102 5.40 -10.64 6.29
C GLN A 102 6.71 -11.41 6.43
N ASP A 103 6.62 -12.63 6.96
CA ASP A 103 7.74 -13.57 7.05
C ASP A 103 7.39 -14.91 6.39
N PHE A 104 8.39 -15.79 6.29
CA PHE A 104 8.20 -17.09 5.68
C PHE A 104 7.17 -17.95 6.44
N ASN A 105 7.13 -17.83 7.77
CA ASN A 105 6.16 -18.56 8.59
C ASN A 105 4.71 -18.13 8.30
N THR A 106 4.50 -16.83 8.04
CA THR A 106 3.20 -16.31 7.65
C THR A 106 2.81 -16.75 6.24
N LEU A 107 3.77 -16.80 5.30
CA LEU A 107 3.54 -17.39 3.97
C LEU A 107 3.16 -18.88 4.08
N ALA A 108 3.89 -19.66 4.88
CA ALA A 108 3.62 -21.07 5.12
C ALA A 108 2.20 -21.27 5.69
N SER A 109 1.86 -20.52 6.75
CA SER A 109 0.54 -20.57 7.39
C SER A 109 -0.57 -20.08 6.46
N TYR A 110 -0.28 -19.16 5.54
CA TYR A 110 -1.22 -18.67 4.53
C TYR A 110 -1.50 -19.74 3.48
N LEU A 111 -0.45 -20.32 2.88
CA LEU A 111 -0.58 -21.35 1.83
C LEU A 111 -1.33 -22.60 2.33
N GLN A 112 -1.14 -22.98 3.60
CA GLN A 112 -1.85 -24.10 4.22
C GLN A 112 -3.39 -23.92 4.30
N LYS A 113 -3.91 -22.70 4.12
CA LYS A 113 -5.37 -22.45 4.12
C LYS A 113 -6.04 -22.84 2.81
N PHE A 114 -5.26 -23.10 1.76
CA PHE A 114 -5.76 -23.37 0.42
C PHE A 114 -5.46 -24.82 0.03
N SER A 115 -6.35 -25.42 -0.76
CA SER A 115 -6.06 -26.72 -1.39
C SER A 115 -5.14 -26.57 -2.59
N ASP A 116 -4.58 -27.69 -3.06
CA ASP A 116 -3.71 -27.69 -4.24
C ASP A 116 -4.39 -27.16 -5.50
N GLU A 117 -5.69 -27.38 -5.65
CA GLU A 117 -6.50 -26.89 -6.76
C GLU A 117 -6.76 -25.37 -6.68
N GLN A 118 -6.67 -24.81 -5.48
CA GLN A 118 -6.88 -23.38 -5.18
C GLN A 118 -5.58 -22.56 -5.23
N PHE A 119 -4.52 -23.12 -5.82
CA PHE A 119 -3.22 -22.47 -5.89
C PHE A 119 -3.28 -21.11 -6.61
N LEU A 120 -4.03 -21.03 -7.71
CA LEU A 120 -4.20 -19.78 -8.45
C LEU A 120 -4.86 -18.70 -7.57
N GLU A 121 -5.88 -19.09 -6.79
CA GLU A 121 -6.59 -18.21 -5.88
C GLU A 121 -5.67 -17.71 -4.77
N ALA A 122 -4.80 -18.57 -4.22
CA ALA A 122 -3.83 -18.21 -3.18
C ALA A 122 -2.76 -17.23 -3.69
N VAL A 123 -2.25 -17.42 -4.91
CA VAL A 123 -1.20 -16.55 -5.49
C VAL A 123 -1.78 -15.32 -6.20
N SER A 124 -3.09 -15.25 -6.43
CA SER A 124 -3.79 -14.08 -6.97
C SER A 124 -4.00 -12.99 -5.91
N ASP A 125 -2.99 -12.77 -5.08
CA ASP A 125 -2.92 -11.70 -4.08
C ASP A 125 -1.65 -10.87 -4.37
N PHE A 126 -1.83 -9.57 -4.53
CA PHE A 126 -0.73 -8.66 -4.87
C PHE A 126 0.39 -8.66 -3.83
N HIS A 127 0.06 -8.78 -2.55
CA HIS A 127 1.05 -8.79 -1.48
C HIS A 127 1.80 -10.11 -1.41
N VAL A 128 1.16 -11.23 -1.76
CA VAL A 128 1.85 -12.54 -1.92
C VAL A 128 2.85 -12.45 -3.07
N LEU A 129 2.45 -11.91 -4.23
CA LEU A 129 3.34 -11.78 -5.39
C LEU A 129 4.53 -10.86 -5.12
N ILE A 130 4.31 -9.72 -4.44
CA ILE A 130 5.40 -8.85 -4.00
C ILE A 130 6.32 -9.60 -3.05
N PHE A 131 5.77 -10.26 -2.03
CA PHE A 131 6.56 -10.97 -1.03
C PHE A 131 7.45 -12.03 -1.67
N ILE A 132 6.90 -12.87 -2.56
CA ILE A 132 7.65 -13.88 -3.31
C ILE A 132 8.77 -13.23 -4.15
N ALA A 133 8.50 -12.08 -4.78
CA ALA A 133 9.47 -11.38 -5.62
C ALA A 133 10.56 -10.64 -4.83
N THR A 134 10.32 -10.29 -3.57
CA THR A 134 11.27 -9.54 -2.72
C THR A 134 11.86 -10.36 -1.58
N MET A 135 11.51 -11.64 -1.46
CA MET A 135 12.01 -12.50 -0.38
C MET A 135 13.49 -12.83 -0.59
N ASP A 136 14.32 -12.46 0.40
CA ASP A 136 15.77 -12.71 0.35
C ASP A 136 16.13 -14.20 0.55
N MET A 137 15.29 -14.96 1.26
CA MET A 137 15.55 -16.37 1.57
C MET A 137 15.58 -17.24 0.31
N LEU A 138 14.69 -16.99 -0.66
CA LEU A 138 14.69 -17.63 -1.97
C LEU A 138 14.44 -16.57 -3.05
N PRO A 139 15.47 -16.17 -3.81
CA PRO A 139 15.32 -15.14 -4.84
C PRO A 139 14.51 -15.70 -6.02
N LEU A 140 13.19 -15.52 -5.98
CA LEU A 140 12.25 -15.98 -7.02
C LEU A 140 11.93 -14.92 -8.06
N ARG A 141 12.46 -13.70 -7.91
CA ARG A 141 12.18 -12.55 -8.78
C ARG A 141 12.41 -12.85 -10.26
N GLU A 142 13.46 -13.57 -10.60
CA GLU A 142 13.80 -13.87 -12.00
C GLU A 142 12.90 -14.95 -12.62
N TYR A 143 12.28 -15.78 -11.78
CA TYR A 143 11.51 -16.96 -12.18
C TYR A 143 9.99 -16.79 -12.04
N ILE A 144 9.52 -15.67 -11.48
CA ILE A 144 8.10 -15.41 -11.22
C ILE A 144 7.32 -14.99 -12.49
N GLY A 145 8.00 -14.67 -13.58
CA GLY A 145 7.36 -14.17 -14.83
C GLY A 145 6.19 -15.03 -15.34
N PRO A 146 6.35 -16.36 -15.50
CA PRO A 146 5.26 -17.24 -15.92
C PRO A 146 4.07 -17.25 -14.95
N LEU A 147 4.31 -17.16 -13.63
CA LEU A 147 3.25 -17.06 -12.63
C LEU A 147 2.43 -15.77 -12.80
N LEU A 148 3.11 -14.64 -13.03
CA LEU A 148 2.42 -13.35 -13.23
C LEU A 148 1.53 -13.37 -14.47
N GLU A 149 1.98 -14.01 -15.56
CA GLU A 149 1.17 -14.22 -16.75
C GLU A 149 -0.03 -15.14 -16.49
N ALA A 150 0.14 -16.21 -15.71
CA ALA A 150 -0.94 -17.09 -15.30
C ALA A 150 -2.00 -16.36 -14.46
N VAL A 151 -1.59 -15.54 -13.49
CA VAL A 151 -2.50 -14.70 -12.69
C VAL A 151 -3.24 -13.69 -13.56
N LYS A 152 -2.52 -12.99 -14.46
CA LYS A 152 -3.11 -12.00 -15.37
C LYS A 152 -4.15 -12.60 -16.32
N LYS A 153 -3.91 -13.80 -16.85
CA LYS A 153 -4.83 -14.53 -17.74
C LYS A 153 -5.89 -15.35 -16.98
N ARG A 154 -5.77 -15.45 -15.66
CA ARG A 154 -6.55 -16.36 -14.80
C ARG A 154 -6.50 -17.82 -15.29
N ASP A 155 -5.32 -18.23 -15.75
CA ASP A 155 -5.10 -19.57 -16.28
C ASP A 155 -4.63 -20.51 -15.15
N ARG A 156 -5.55 -21.36 -14.68
CA ARG A 156 -5.26 -22.35 -13.63
C ARG A 156 -4.23 -23.38 -14.07
N ALA A 157 -4.21 -23.78 -15.35
CA ALA A 157 -3.28 -24.80 -15.83
C ALA A 157 -1.85 -24.29 -15.80
N GLN A 158 -1.61 -23.06 -16.27
CA GLN A 158 -0.29 -22.43 -16.22
C GLN A 158 0.19 -22.19 -14.78
N ALA A 159 -0.72 -21.82 -13.86
CA ALA A 159 -0.34 -21.65 -12.46
C ALA A 159 0.07 -22.99 -11.81
N LEU A 160 -0.64 -24.08 -12.10
CA LEU A 160 -0.28 -25.42 -11.63
C LEU A 160 1.01 -25.94 -12.27
N GLU A 161 1.27 -25.62 -13.54
CA GLU A 161 2.54 -25.92 -14.18
C GLU A 161 3.71 -25.19 -13.48
N TRP A 162 3.54 -23.91 -13.15
CA TRP A 162 4.55 -23.16 -12.38
C TRP A 162 4.76 -23.73 -10.98
N LYS A 163 3.69 -24.19 -10.32
CA LYS A 163 3.77 -24.87 -9.02
C LYS A 163 4.68 -26.11 -9.08
N GLN A 164 4.72 -26.81 -10.21
CA GLN A 164 5.57 -27.98 -10.42
C GLN A 164 7.04 -27.63 -10.73
N SER A 165 7.39 -26.35 -10.84
CA SER A 165 8.76 -25.92 -11.08
C SER A 165 9.69 -26.24 -9.90
N GLU A 166 10.97 -26.49 -10.19
CA GLU A 166 11.99 -26.76 -9.17
C GLU A 166 12.12 -25.62 -8.14
N HIS A 167 11.90 -24.38 -8.60
CA HIS A 167 11.94 -23.18 -7.78
C HIS A 167 10.82 -23.17 -6.72
N TRP A 168 9.59 -23.52 -7.12
CA TRP A 168 8.47 -23.59 -6.19
C TRP A 168 8.53 -24.83 -5.30
N ALA A 169 9.03 -25.97 -5.83
CA ALA A 169 9.25 -27.18 -5.03
C ALA A 169 10.15 -26.90 -3.81
N THR A 170 11.13 -26.00 -3.93
CA THR A 170 11.98 -25.58 -2.81
C THR A 170 11.19 -24.81 -1.75
N VAL A 171 10.25 -23.94 -2.16
CA VAL A 171 9.34 -23.25 -1.25
C VAL A 171 8.47 -24.25 -0.51
N GLU A 172 7.88 -25.21 -1.22
CA GLU A 172 7.02 -26.24 -0.62
C GLU A 172 7.78 -27.09 0.40
N GLN A 173 9.02 -27.50 0.08
CA GLN A 173 9.87 -28.24 1.02
C GLN A 173 10.17 -27.44 2.29
N LEU A 174 10.46 -26.14 2.18
CA LEU A 174 10.67 -25.27 3.33
C LEU A 174 9.39 -25.05 4.14
N VAL A 175 8.23 -24.93 3.48
CA VAL A 175 6.93 -24.84 4.16
C VAL A 175 6.65 -26.12 4.97
N MET A 176 6.94 -27.29 4.39
CA MET A 176 6.81 -28.58 5.08
C MET A 176 7.76 -28.70 6.27
N ALA A 177 9.01 -28.22 6.15
CA ALA A 177 9.97 -28.22 7.25
C ALA A 177 9.58 -27.25 8.38
N SER A 178 9.03 -26.08 8.04
CA SER A 178 8.59 -25.06 9.01
C SER A 178 7.34 -25.50 9.79
N GLY A 179 6.46 -26.29 9.17
CA GLY A 179 5.24 -26.81 9.82
C GLY A 179 5.46 -27.90 10.87
N GLY A 180 6.65 -28.49 10.94
CA GLY A 180 7.00 -29.57 11.88
C GLY A 180 7.75 -29.12 13.15
N GLY A 181 8.07 -27.83 13.28
CA GLY A 181 9.07 -27.33 14.24
C GLY A 181 8.54 -26.55 15.44
N ALA A 182 7.36 -26.87 15.98
CA ALA A 182 6.79 -26.23 17.18
C ALA A 182 6.69 -27.16 18.40
N ALA A 183 7.56 -28.17 18.49
CA ALA A 183 7.79 -28.92 19.72
C ALA A 183 9.28 -29.20 19.87
N VAL A 184 9.78 -28.99 21.09
CA VAL A 184 11.18 -29.11 21.54
C VAL A 184 12.04 -27.85 21.35
N LEU A 185 12.04 -27.02 22.40
CA LEU A 185 13.17 -26.31 23.04
C LEU A 185 12.53 -25.30 24.03
N GLY A 186 12.63 -25.40 25.36
CA GLY A 186 13.35 -26.30 26.23
C GLY A 186 12.81 -26.27 27.65
N ALA A 187 12.97 -27.39 28.34
CA ALA A 187 12.78 -27.51 29.78
C ALA A 187 14.08 -27.10 30.50
N GLY A 188 13.95 -26.27 31.54
CA GLY A 188 14.95 -26.12 32.60
C GLY A 188 15.30 -24.68 32.96
N GLY A 189 14.90 -24.23 34.17
CA GLY A 189 15.64 -23.19 34.90
C GLY A 189 14.85 -22.01 35.48
N GLU A 190 14.18 -22.26 36.60
CA GLU A 190 14.07 -21.40 37.80
C GLU A 190 13.31 -20.06 37.81
N ALA A 191 12.59 -19.91 38.93
CA ALA A 191 11.65 -18.88 39.29
C ALA A 191 12.33 -17.57 39.74
N ALA A 192 11.73 -16.44 39.35
CA ALA A 192 11.67 -15.25 40.19
C ALA A 192 10.37 -14.50 39.91
N ALA A 193 9.53 -14.41 40.94
CA ALA A 193 8.27 -13.69 40.94
C ALA A 193 8.50 -12.19 41.13
N ALA A 194 7.77 -11.35 40.37
CA ALA A 194 7.13 -10.12 40.87
C ALA A 194 6.44 -9.35 39.72
N GLY A 195 5.19 -8.94 39.95
CA GLY A 195 4.64 -7.70 39.38
C GLY A 195 3.65 -7.80 38.23
N SER A 196 2.53 -8.51 38.42
CA SER A 196 1.36 -8.37 37.54
C SER A 196 0.71 -6.99 37.72
N SER A 197 1.04 -6.04 36.85
CA SER A 197 0.16 -4.90 36.56
C SER A 197 -0.67 -5.24 35.34
N ALA A 198 -1.91 -5.67 35.59
CA ALA A 198 -2.95 -5.83 34.57
C ALA A 198 -3.26 -4.46 33.96
N GLN A 199 -2.55 -4.11 32.88
CA GLN A 199 -3.02 -3.10 31.95
C GLN A 199 -4.06 -3.77 31.06
N SER A 200 -5.31 -3.43 31.32
CA SER A 200 -6.43 -3.62 30.40
C SER A 200 -6.14 -2.84 29.12
N SER A 201 -5.41 -3.43 28.18
CA SER A 201 -5.46 -3.02 26.79
C SER A 201 -6.87 -3.32 26.31
N SER A 202 -7.72 -2.31 26.28
CA SER A 202 -8.95 -2.35 25.50
C SER A 202 -8.53 -2.67 24.07
N SER A 203 -8.61 -3.93 23.69
CA SER A 203 -8.51 -4.37 22.31
C SER A 203 -9.70 -3.73 21.60
N SER A 204 -9.52 -2.49 21.16
CA SER A 204 -10.40 -1.87 20.19
C SER A 204 -10.29 -2.77 18.97
N THR A 205 -11.24 -3.69 18.85
CA THR A 205 -11.34 -4.53 17.67
C THR A 205 -11.35 -3.58 16.49
N SER A 206 -10.48 -3.81 15.53
CA SER A 206 -10.36 -2.96 14.35
C SER A 206 -10.68 -3.79 13.12
N TRP A 207 -11.24 -3.16 12.09
CA TRP A 207 -11.55 -3.84 10.83
C TRP A 207 -10.90 -3.12 9.66
N THR A 208 -10.33 -3.89 8.74
CA THR A 208 -9.70 -3.37 7.52
C THR A 208 -10.76 -3.15 6.46
N CYS A 209 -10.89 -1.93 5.97
CA CYS A 209 -11.80 -1.59 4.90
C CYS A 209 -11.47 -2.35 3.61
N GLN A 210 -12.43 -3.10 3.06
CA GLN A 210 -12.26 -3.85 1.81
C GLN A 210 -12.09 -2.94 0.59
N HIS A 211 -12.43 -1.65 0.70
CA HIS A 211 -12.36 -0.68 -0.40
C HIS A 211 -11.06 0.12 -0.45
N CYS A 212 -10.57 0.60 0.70
CA CYS A 212 -9.38 1.47 0.77
C CYS A 212 -8.28 0.96 1.70
N THR A 213 -8.46 -0.21 2.31
CA THR A 213 -7.52 -0.88 3.22
C THR A 213 -7.22 -0.14 4.54
N PHE A 214 -7.94 0.96 4.82
CA PHE A 214 -7.83 1.69 6.07
C PHE A 214 -8.36 0.86 7.24
N ILE A 215 -7.70 0.97 8.40
CA ILE A 215 -8.08 0.24 9.61
C ILE A 215 -8.99 1.12 10.45
N ASN A 216 -10.28 0.77 10.44
CA ASN A 216 -11.31 1.47 11.20
C ASN A 216 -11.45 0.86 12.59
N GLN A 217 -11.95 1.65 13.53
CA GLN A 217 -12.42 1.14 14.82
C GLN A 217 -13.74 0.37 14.62
N THR A 218 -13.96 -0.76 15.33
CA THR A 218 -15.21 -1.57 15.18
C THR A 218 -16.50 -0.83 15.47
N ALA A 219 -16.45 0.32 16.13
CA ALA A 219 -17.63 1.14 16.38
C ALA A 219 -18.22 1.74 15.09
N SER A 220 -17.45 1.87 14.00
CA SER A 220 -17.91 2.48 12.76
C SER A 220 -18.37 1.43 11.73
N GLU A 221 -19.62 1.55 11.26
CA GLU A 221 -20.16 0.72 10.16
C GLU A 221 -19.63 1.15 8.78
N ASN A 222 -19.24 2.43 8.65
CA ASN A 222 -18.67 2.99 7.44
C ASN A 222 -17.19 3.29 7.66
N CYS A 223 -16.37 3.17 6.62
CA CYS A 223 -14.96 3.49 6.72
C CYS A 223 -14.74 5.01 6.91
N GLU A 224 -13.87 5.41 7.84
CA GLU A 224 -13.53 6.81 8.12
C GLU A 224 -12.87 7.51 6.92
N MET A 225 -12.10 6.77 6.11
CA MET A 225 -11.37 7.35 4.98
C MET A 225 -12.16 7.41 3.67
N CYS A 226 -12.98 6.39 3.38
CA CYS A 226 -13.72 6.34 2.11
C CYS A 226 -15.24 6.48 2.27
N HIS A 227 -15.75 6.47 3.50
CA HIS A 227 -17.18 6.55 3.85
C HIS A 227 -18.05 5.43 3.25
N LEU A 228 -17.43 4.37 2.72
CA LEU A 228 -18.14 3.19 2.24
C LEU A 228 -18.44 2.23 3.40
N PRO A 229 -19.58 1.51 3.35
CA PRO A 229 -19.92 0.53 4.37
C PRO A 229 -18.89 -0.60 4.41
N ARG A 230 -18.82 -1.28 5.57
CA ARG A 230 -18.03 -2.49 5.76
C ARG A 230 -18.35 -3.60 4.76
#